data_AF-A0A1V6ENR7-F1
#
_entry.id   AF-A0A1V6ENR7-F1
#
_cell.length_a   1.000
_cell.length_b   1.000
_cell.length_c   1.000
_cell.angle_alpha   90.00
_cell.angle_beta   90.00
_cell.angle_gamma   90.00
#
_symmetry.space_group_name_H-M   'P 1'
#
loop_
_entity.id
_entity.type
_entity.pdbx_description
1 polymer ?
#
loop_
_entity_poly.entity_id
_entity_poly.type
_entity_poly.pdbx_seq_one_letter_code
_entity_poly.pdbx_strand_id
1 'polypeptide(L)'
;MKKYLCLIAALLFIEISYGQEDSVPERSRNVLAFGYQIGGYTLIGVNYEIRVHDYFGIHFGMGYSGYTAGLKIHTNEKKNSPFFNISYKDGGFGLLKAFGTEFGGRLVFNKKSEFGLHFQIGLAKILEIEENFEELLFNNKKAPPYMLSLGIGFSW
;
A
#
# COMPACT_ATOMS: atom_id res chain seq x y z
N MET A 1 15.47 -13.08 22.54
CA MET A 1 15.29 -12.19 21.37
C MET A 1 14.05 -11.29 21.45
N LYS A 2 12.90 -11.73 22.00
CA LYS A 2 11.69 -10.89 22.16
C LYS A 2 11.84 -9.65 23.06
N LYS A 3 12.76 -9.65 24.04
CA LYS A 3 12.90 -8.56 25.03
C LYS A 3 13.50 -7.26 24.46
N TYR A 4 14.27 -7.32 23.38
CA TYR A 4 14.90 -6.15 22.77
C TYR A 4 14.05 -5.50 21.67
N LEU A 5 12.99 -6.18 21.21
CA LEU A 5 12.11 -5.69 20.14
C LEU A 5 11.25 -4.51 20.60
N CYS A 6 10.77 -4.54 21.86
CA CYS A 6 10.02 -3.43 22.46
C CYS A 6 10.90 -2.19 22.69
N LEU A 7 12.19 -2.37 22.96
CA LEU A 7 13.10 -1.25 23.18
C LEU A 7 13.43 -0.52 21.86
N ILE A 8 13.59 -1.26 20.77
CA ILE A 8 13.81 -0.71 19.43
C ILE A 8 12.54 0.00 18.92
N ALA A 9 11.36 -0.57 19.18
CA ALA A 9 10.09 0.10 18.87
C ALA A 9 9.92 1.39 19.68
N ALA A 10 10.25 1.42 20.97
CA ALA A 10 10.15 2.61 21.80
C ALA A 10 11.12 3.73 21.38
N LEU A 11 12.34 3.38 20.93
CA LEU A 11 13.32 4.35 20.45
C LEU A 11 12.93 5.00 19.12
N LEU A 12 12.27 4.26 18.22
CA LEU A 12 11.73 4.81 16.96
C LEU A 12 10.56 5.79 17.18
N PHE A 13 9.83 5.69 18.29
CA PHE A 13 8.75 6.62 18.63
C PHE A 13 9.25 7.94 19.23
N ILE A 14 10.45 7.94 19.85
CA ILE A 14 10.99 9.13 20.52
C ILE A 14 11.58 10.13 19.52
N GLU A 15 12.20 9.66 18.42
CA GLU A 15 12.75 10.56 17.39
C GLU A 15 11.68 11.33 16.60
N ILE A 16 10.43 10.83 16.54
CA ILE A 16 9.33 11.51 15.83
C ILE A 16 8.82 12.73 16.62
N SER A 17 9.14 12.84 17.92
CA SER A 17 8.58 13.89 18.79
C SER A 17 9.43 15.15 18.89
N TYR A 18 10.62 15.21 18.27
CA TYR A 18 11.49 16.39 18.30
C TYR A 18 11.47 17.12 16.95
N GLY A 19 10.64 18.16 16.85
CA GLY A 19 10.68 19.12 15.74
C GLY A 19 9.32 19.48 15.15
N GLN A 20 8.36 19.91 15.98
CA GLN A 20 7.18 20.62 15.48
C GLN A 20 7.45 22.12 15.57
N GLU A 21 7.97 22.70 14.49
CA GLU A 21 7.93 24.13 14.25
C GLU A 21 6.48 24.51 13.89
N ASP A 22 5.90 25.46 14.63
CA ASP A 22 4.55 25.97 14.42
C ASP A 22 4.47 26.75 13.09
N SER A 23 4.27 26.01 12.00
CA SER A 23 3.80 26.53 10.72
C SER A 23 2.32 26.21 10.58
N VAL A 24 1.56 27.14 10.00
CA VAL A 24 0.13 26.97 9.61
C VAL A 24 -0.07 25.53 9.11
N PRO A 25 -1.05 24.74 9.62
CA PRO A 25 -1.12 23.33 9.31
C PRO A 25 -1.36 23.16 7.81
N GLU A 26 -0.27 22.90 7.10
CA GLU A 26 -0.32 22.44 5.73
C GLU A 26 -1.12 21.15 5.78
N ARG A 27 -2.27 21.12 5.10
CA ARG A 27 -3.17 19.95 5.17
C ARG A 27 -2.36 18.72 4.83
N SER A 28 -2.38 17.73 5.73
CA SER A 28 -1.62 16.51 5.56
C SER A 28 -1.89 15.89 4.19
N ARG A 29 -0.82 15.61 3.45
CA ARG A 29 -0.89 14.94 2.15
C ARG A 29 -1.05 13.43 2.29
N ASN A 30 -1.06 12.90 3.51
CA ASN A 30 -1.26 11.47 3.77
C ASN A 30 -2.61 11.01 3.24
N VAL A 31 -2.65 9.77 2.80
CA VAL A 31 -3.83 9.20 2.15
C VAL A 31 -4.26 7.95 2.89
N LEU A 32 -5.53 7.88 3.27
CA LEU A 32 -6.16 6.65 3.70
C LEU A 32 -7.02 6.13 2.56
N ALA A 33 -6.85 4.88 2.16
CA ALA A 33 -7.66 4.22 1.15
C ALA A 33 -8.27 2.92 1.69
N PHE A 34 -9.47 2.60 1.22
CA PHE A 34 -10.19 1.36 1.53
C PHE A 34 -10.82 0.80 0.26
N GLY A 35 -10.61 -0.49 -0.04
CA GLY A 35 -11.20 -1.08 -1.23
C GLY A 35 -10.75 -2.49 -1.57
N TYR A 36 -11.13 -2.92 -2.77
CA TYR A 36 -10.83 -4.23 -3.31
C TYR A 36 -9.38 -4.30 -3.79
N GLN A 37 -8.64 -5.32 -3.33
CA GLN A 37 -7.19 -5.49 -3.58
C GLN A 37 -6.34 -4.25 -3.23
N ILE A 38 -6.89 -3.37 -2.41
CA ILE A 38 -6.17 -2.31 -1.70
C ILE A 38 -5.65 -2.95 -0.42
N GLY A 39 -4.33 -3.02 -0.23
CA GLY A 39 -3.75 -3.69 0.93
C GLY A 39 -3.05 -5.02 0.65
N GLY A 40 -2.97 -5.47 -0.61
CA GLY A 40 -2.32 -6.73 -1.01
C GLY A 40 -3.18 -7.53 -1.98
N TYR A 41 -2.88 -8.82 -2.18
CA TYR A 41 -3.80 -9.76 -2.84
C TYR A 41 -4.88 -10.23 -1.86
N THR A 42 -5.52 -9.24 -1.26
CA THR A 42 -6.50 -9.39 -0.19
C THR A 42 -7.82 -8.85 -0.70
N LEU A 43 -8.91 -9.63 -0.56
CA LEU A 43 -10.20 -9.31 -1.17
C LEU A 43 -10.64 -7.86 -0.88
N ILE A 44 -10.60 -7.44 0.38
CA ILE A 44 -10.86 -6.07 0.82
C ILE A 44 -9.76 -5.69 1.81
N GLY A 45 -9.30 -4.45 1.75
CA GLY A 45 -8.33 -3.93 2.72
C GLY A 45 -8.25 -2.41 2.79
N VAL A 46 -7.45 -1.98 3.75
CA VAL A 46 -7.10 -0.59 4.03
C VAL A 46 -5.65 -0.38 3.62
N ASN A 47 -5.32 0.80 3.10
CA ASN A 47 -3.96 1.22 2.81
C ASN A 47 -3.78 2.64 3.32
N TYR A 48 -2.78 2.84 4.18
CA TYR A 48 -2.39 4.15 4.66
C TYR A 48 -1.04 4.53 4.07
N GLU A 49 -1.00 5.71 3.48
CA GLU A 49 0.18 6.31 2.87
C GLU A 49 0.62 7.54 3.66
N ILE A 50 1.89 7.55 4.02
CA ILE A 50 2.58 8.69 4.62
C ILE A 50 3.41 9.36 3.55
N ARG A 51 3.13 10.64 3.29
CA ARG A 51 3.88 11.47 2.34
C ARG A 51 5.14 12.00 3.01
N VAL A 52 6.26 11.31 2.77
CA VAL A 52 7.57 11.64 3.33
C VAL A 52 8.32 12.69 2.51
N HIS A 53 7.91 12.93 1.26
CA HIS A 53 8.49 13.96 0.38
C HIS A 53 7.47 14.41 -0.68
N ASP A 54 7.80 15.44 -1.48
CA ASP A 54 6.96 15.94 -2.58
C ASP A 54 6.75 14.94 -3.70
N TYR A 55 7.64 13.96 -3.82
CA TYR A 55 7.56 12.93 -4.84
C TYR A 55 7.51 11.52 -4.27
N PHE A 56 7.60 11.34 -2.94
CA PHE A 56 7.68 10.01 -2.33
C PHE A 56 6.67 9.84 -1.18
N GLY A 57 5.99 8.71 -1.20
CA GLY A 57 5.12 8.25 -0.13
C GLY A 57 5.43 6.81 0.25
N ILE A 58 5.48 6.50 1.54
CA ILE A 58 5.58 5.11 2.03
C ILE A 58 4.19 4.67 2.43
N HIS A 59 3.79 3.48 2.03
CA HIS A 59 2.47 2.97 2.37
C HIS A 59 2.52 1.62 3.06
N PHE A 60 1.55 1.40 3.93
CA PHE A 60 1.28 0.14 4.59
C PHE A 60 -0.20 -0.17 4.42
N GLY A 61 -0.52 -1.38 4.04
CA GLY A 61 -1.89 -1.82 3.95
C GLY A 61 -2.10 -3.18 4.59
N MET A 62 -3.31 -3.39 5.02
CA MET A 62 -3.76 -4.62 5.63
C MET A 62 -5.10 -4.96 5.00
N GLY A 63 -5.24 -6.20 4.56
CA GLY A 63 -6.52 -6.72 4.11
C GLY A 63 -7.07 -7.77 5.04
N TYR A 64 -8.21 -8.34 4.66
CA TYR A 64 -8.84 -9.44 5.38
C TYR A 64 -7.87 -10.62 5.61
N SER A 65 -7.05 -10.93 4.60
CA SER A 65 -6.10 -12.04 4.63
C SER A 65 -4.80 -11.65 3.94
N GLY A 66 -3.96 -10.87 4.62
CA GLY A 66 -2.65 -10.44 4.11
C GLY A 66 -2.38 -8.95 4.33
N TYR A 67 -1.25 -8.50 3.81
CA TYR A 67 -0.77 -7.13 3.98
C TYR A 67 0.08 -6.67 2.80
N THR A 68 0.36 -5.38 2.76
CA THR A 68 1.26 -4.78 1.76
C THR A 68 2.09 -3.69 2.40
N ALA A 69 3.30 -3.53 1.90
CA ALA A 69 4.14 -2.38 2.20
C ALA A 69 4.87 -1.96 0.93
N GLY A 70 5.09 -0.66 0.74
CA GLY A 70 5.72 -0.20 -0.47
C GLY A 70 5.97 1.29 -0.52
N LEU A 71 6.47 1.71 -1.68
CA LEU A 71 6.82 3.07 -2.02
C LEU A 71 5.97 3.52 -3.21
N LYS A 72 5.37 4.70 -3.07
CA LYS A 72 4.75 5.43 -4.16
C LYS A 72 5.63 6.58 -4.58
N ILE A 73 5.87 6.68 -5.89
CA ILE A 73 6.60 7.74 -6.56
C ILE A 73 5.59 8.58 -7.31
N HIS A 74 5.38 9.82 -6.87
CA HIS A 74 4.33 10.70 -7.35
C HIS A 74 4.84 11.54 -8.52
N THR A 75 3.92 11.94 -9.38
CA THR A 75 4.23 12.77 -10.56
C THR A 75 4.35 14.25 -10.24
N ASN A 76 3.81 14.70 -9.11
CA ASN A 76 3.91 16.09 -8.61
C ASN A 76 3.62 16.16 -7.09
N GLU A 77 3.82 17.35 -6.52
CA GLU A 77 3.69 17.62 -5.08
C GLU A 77 2.25 17.51 -4.51
N LYS A 78 1.22 17.46 -5.37
CA LYS A 78 -0.17 17.47 -4.91
C LYS A 78 -0.55 16.12 -4.30
N LYS A 79 -1.34 16.15 -3.23
CA LYS A 79 -1.91 14.96 -2.55
C LYS A 79 -2.54 13.94 -3.50
N ASN A 80 -3.21 14.41 -4.55
CA ASN A 80 -3.97 13.58 -5.49
C ASN A 80 -3.22 13.31 -6.81
N SER A 81 -1.91 13.55 -6.85
CA SER A 81 -1.11 13.29 -8.04
C SER A 81 -1.17 11.81 -8.43
N PRO A 82 -1.18 11.47 -9.72
CA PRO A 82 -0.87 10.12 -10.17
C PRO A 82 0.47 9.65 -9.63
N PHE A 83 0.62 8.35 -9.40
CA PHE A 83 1.81 7.74 -8.82
C PHE A 83 2.17 6.41 -9.48
N PHE A 84 3.45 6.07 -9.43
CA PHE A 84 3.97 4.73 -9.63
C PHE A 84 4.15 4.06 -8.27
N ASN A 85 3.68 2.84 -8.12
CA ASN A 85 3.77 2.09 -6.88
C ASN A 85 4.71 0.90 -7.05
N ILE A 86 5.60 0.73 -6.09
CA ILE A 86 6.47 -0.43 -5.97
C ILE A 86 6.19 -1.03 -4.59
N SER A 87 5.65 -2.25 -4.56
CA SER A 87 5.16 -2.83 -3.31
C SER A 87 5.44 -4.31 -3.17
N TYR A 88 5.67 -4.73 -1.93
CA TYR A 88 5.53 -6.11 -1.52
C TYR A 88 4.05 -6.36 -1.17
N LYS A 89 3.50 -7.47 -1.66
CA LYS A 89 2.11 -7.88 -1.43
C LYS A 89 2.08 -9.30 -0.90
N ASP A 90 1.43 -9.46 0.22
CA ASP A 90 1.06 -10.75 0.80
C ASP A 90 -0.43 -10.99 0.59
N GLY A 91 -0.77 -12.17 0.09
CA GLY A 91 -2.12 -12.71 0.02
C GLY A 91 -2.19 -13.99 0.83
N GLY A 92 -3.07 -14.02 1.83
CA GLY A 92 -3.33 -15.19 2.67
C GLY A 92 -2.36 -15.41 3.84
N PHE A 93 -1.60 -14.40 4.28
CA PHE A 93 -0.56 -14.54 5.33
C PHE A 93 0.49 -15.60 4.98
N GLY A 94 1.00 -15.52 3.74
CA GLY A 94 2.04 -16.40 3.22
C GLY A 94 1.59 -17.37 2.13
N LEU A 95 0.30 -17.44 1.79
CA LEU A 95 -0.17 -18.27 0.66
C LEU A 95 0.32 -17.75 -0.70
N LEU A 96 0.48 -16.43 -0.83
CA LEU A 96 1.01 -15.77 -2.01
C LEU A 96 1.84 -14.56 -1.58
N LYS A 97 3.10 -14.51 -2.03
CA LYS A 97 3.96 -13.34 -1.88
C LYS A 97 4.33 -12.85 -3.26
N ALA A 98 4.14 -11.56 -3.50
CA ALA A 98 4.38 -10.96 -4.79
C ALA A 98 5.06 -9.59 -4.65
N PHE A 99 5.82 -9.24 -5.68
CA PHE A 99 6.38 -7.91 -5.85
C PHE A 99 5.61 -7.18 -6.95
N GLY A 100 4.87 -6.14 -6.60
CA GLY A 100 4.03 -5.35 -7.49
C GLY A 100 4.70 -4.08 -8.00
N THR A 101 4.53 -3.81 -9.28
CA THR A 101 4.79 -2.51 -9.93
C THR A 101 3.50 -2.03 -10.58
N GLU A 102 2.95 -0.92 -10.12
CA GLU A 102 1.63 -0.44 -10.51
C GLU A 102 1.66 1.05 -10.84
N PHE A 103 0.75 1.50 -11.70
CA PHE A 103 0.43 2.90 -11.88
C PHE A 103 -0.95 3.15 -11.29
N GLY A 104 -1.10 4.25 -10.57
CA GLY A 104 -2.34 4.58 -9.89
C GLY A 104 -2.59 6.07 -9.77
N GLY A 105 -3.75 6.39 -9.25
CA GLY A 105 -4.19 7.77 -9.08
C GLY A 105 -5.45 7.88 -8.25
N ARG A 106 -5.88 9.13 -8.08
CA ARG A 106 -7.09 9.48 -7.33
C ARG A 106 -7.99 10.40 -8.14
N LEU A 107 -9.26 10.06 -8.21
CA LEU A 107 -10.32 10.90 -8.77
C LEU A 107 -11.13 11.51 -7.61
N VAL A 108 -10.86 12.77 -7.29
CA VAL A 108 -11.49 13.48 -6.16
C VAL A 108 -12.91 13.89 -6.52
N PHE A 109 -13.89 13.46 -5.72
CA PHE A 109 -15.29 13.84 -5.86
C PHE A 109 -15.64 15.06 -5.01
N ASN A 110 -15.00 15.21 -3.84
CA ASN A 110 -15.23 16.34 -2.95
C ASN A 110 -13.91 16.98 -2.51
N LYS A 111 -13.66 18.22 -2.93
CA LYS A 111 -12.43 18.96 -2.61
C LYS A 111 -12.31 19.35 -1.13
N LYS A 112 -13.43 19.43 -0.39
CA LYS A 112 -13.40 19.80 1.03
C LYS A 112 -12.96 18.64 1.92
N SER A 113 -13.52 17.45 1.68
CA SER A 113 -13.18 16.23 2.41
C SER A 113 -12.06 15.41 1.78
N GLU A 114 -11.61 15.80 0.57
CA GLU A 114 -10.64 15.08 -0.27
C GLU A 114 -11.05 13.63 -0.60
N PHE A 115 -12.34 13.35 -0.40
CA PHE A 115 -12.94 12.07 -0.74
C PHE A 115 -12.92 11.83 -2.24
N GLY A 116 -12.47 10.64 -2.64
CA GLY A 116 -12.39 10.27 -4.05
C GLY A 116 -12.20 8.79 -4.27
N LEU A 117 -12.23 8.40 -5.54
CA LEU A 117 -11.89 7.05 -5.98
C LEU A 117 -10.36 6.90 -6.06
N HIS A 118 -9.82 5.87 -5.43
CA HIS A 118 -8.43 5.43 -5.56
C HIS A 118 -8.38 4.22 -6.48
N PHE A 119 -7.46 4.23 -7.43
CA PHE A 119 -7.27 3.11 -8.35
C PHE A 119 -5.79 2.88 -8.66
N GLN A 120 -5.46 1.62 -8.93
CA GLN A 120 -4.13 1.19 -9.35
C GLN A 120 -4.21 -0.04 -10.25
N ILE A 121 -3.32 -0.11 -11.22
CA ILE A 121 -3.18 -1.23 -12.17
C ILE A 121 -1.72 -1.45 -12.50
N GLY A 122 -1.32 -2.71 -12.63
CA GLY A 122 0.02 -3.06 -13.07
C GLY A 122 0.27 -4.56 -13.05
N LEU A 123 1.53 -4.93 -12.85
CA LEU A 123 1.98 -6.31 -12.82
C LEU A 123 2.58 -6.62 -11.45
N ALA A 124 2.37 -7.83 -10.97
CA ALA A 124 3.09 -8.36 -9.83
C ALA A 124 3.85 -9.62 -10.21
N LYS A 125 5.13 -9.68 -9.86
CA LYS A 125 5.95 -10.87 -9.95
C LYS A 125 5.65 -11.77 -8.76
N ILE A 126 5.28 -13.02 -9.02
CA ILE A 126 5.11 -14.02 -7.96
C ILE A 126 6.49 -14.39 -7.43
N LEU A 127 6.68 -14.22 -6.12
CA LEU A 127 7.91 -14.58 -5.41
C LEU A 127 7.79 -15.96 -4.80
N GLU A 128 6.63 -16.24 -4.20
CA GLU A 128 6.33 -17.48 -3.50
C GLU A 128 4.82 -17.70 -3.58
N ILE A 129 4.41 -18.94 -3.79
CA ILE A 129 3.02 -19.36 -3.73
C ILE A 129 2.98 -20.75 -3.10
N GLU A 130 2.04 -20.96 -2.19
CA GLU A 130 1.82 -22.27 -1.57
C GLU A 130 1.19 -23.23 -2.59
N GLU A 131 1.58 -24.50 -2.58
CA GLU A 131 1.27 -25.46 -3.65
C GLU A 131 -0.23 -25.71 -3.81
N ASN A 132 -0.96 -25.93 -2.72
CA ASN A 132 -2.42 -26.11 -2.78
C ASN A 132 -3.13 -24.83 -3.23
N PHE A 133 -2.61 -23.67 -2.82
CA PHE A 133 -3.12 -22.37 -3.24
C PHE A 133 -2.85 -22.08 -4.71
N GLU A 134 -1.70 -22.50 -5.23
CA GLU A 134 -1.34 -22.44 -6.66
C GLU A 134 -2.30 -23.29 -7.49
N GLU A 135 -2.53 -24.54 -7.09
CA GLU A 135 -3.47 -25.43 -7.75
C GLU A 135 -4.89 -24.87 -7.77
N LEU A 136 -5.35 -24.30 -6.66
CA LEU A 136 -6.66 -23.67 -6.56
C LEU A 136 -6.78 -22.42 -7.45
N LEU A 137 -5.80 -21.52 -7.38
CA LEU A 137 -5.85 -20.22 -8.04
C LEU A 137 -5.66 -20.34 -9.57
N PHE A 138 -4.82 -21.28 -10.00
CA PHE A 138 -4.48 -21.49 -11.41
C PHE A 138 -5.10 -22.74 -12.02
N ASN A 139 -6.07 -23.36 -11.34
CA ASN A 139 -6.83 -24.53 -11.81
C ASN A 139 -5.92 -25.69 -12.23
N ASN A 140 -5.07 -26.14 -11.31
CA ASN A 140 -4.06 -27.20 -11.47
C ASN A 140 -3.00 -26.90 -12.55
N LYS A 141 -2.83 -25.62 -12.92
CA LYS A 141 -1.73 -25.17 -13.78
C LYS A 141 -0.67 -24.49 -12.93
N LYS A 142 0.56 -24.53 -13.42
CA LYS A 142 1.66 -23.77 -12.81
C LYS A 142 1.38 -22.27 -12.88
N ALA A 143 1.65 -21.57 -11.79
CA ALA A 143 1.57 -20.13 -11.66
C ALA A 143 2.47 -19.46 -12.70
N PRO A 144 1.97 -18.44 -13.42
CA PRO A 144 2.81 -17.62 -14.27
C PRO A 144 3.78 -16.80 -13.41
N PRO A 145 4.95 -16.42 -13.95
CA PRO A 145 5.90 -15.60 -13.20
C PRO A 145 5.35 -14.20 -12.86
N TYR A 146 4.39 -13.71 -13.64
CA TYR A 146 3.74 -12.42 -13.44
C TYR A 146 2.22 -12.58 -13.49
N MET A 147 1.54 -11.81 -12.65
CA MET A 147 0.09 -11.73 -12.58
C MET A 147 -0.36 -10.27 -12.65
N LEU A 148 -1.59 -10.05 -13.09
CA LEU A 148 -2.19 -8.72 -13.06
C LEU A 148 -2.35 -8.28 -11.59
N SER A 149 -2.02 -7.02 -11.31
CA SER A 149 -2.31 -6.36 -10.04
C SER A 149 -3.31 -5.25 -10.30
N LEU A 150 -4.46 -5.33 -9.63
CA LEU A 150 -5.50 -4.31 -9.66
C LEU A 150 -5.80 -3.87 -8.24
N GLY A 151 -6.27 -2.64 -8.09
CA GLY A 151 -6.81 -2.16 -6.83
C GLY A 151 -7.77 -1.02 -7.11
N ILE A 152 -8.93 -1.05 -6.47
CA ILE A 152 -9.93 0.01 -6.58
C ILE A 152 -10.64 0.20 -5.26
N GLY A 153 -10.83 1.45 -4.86
CA GLY A 153 -11.41 1.78 -3.57
C GLY A 153 -11.73 3.25 -3.44
N PHE A 154 -12.11 3.64 -2.23
CA PHE A 154 -12.27 5.04 -1.86
C PHE A 154 -11.10 5.51 -1.03
N SER A 155 -10.83 6.81 -1.08
CA SER A 155 -9.73 7.44 -0.36
C SER A 155 -10.08 8.81 0.19
N TRP A 156 -9.33 9.20 1.22
CA TRP A 156 -9.37 10.51 1.89
C TRP A 156 -7.95 11.05 2.00
#